data_AF-A0A3Q0S2W0-F1
#
_entry.id   AF-A0A3Q0S2W0-F1
#
_cell.length_a   1.000
_cell.length_b   1.000
_cell.length_c   1.000
_cell.angle_alpha   90.00
_cell.angle_beta   90.00
_cell.angle_gamma   90.00
#
_symmetry.space_group_name_H-M   'P 1'
#
loop_
_entity.id
_entity.type
_entity.pdbx_description
1 polymer ?
#
loop_
_entity_poly.entity_id
_entity_poly.type
_entity_poly.pdbx_seq_one_letter_code
_entity_poly.pdbx_strand_id
1 'polypeptide(L)'
;LLQKSLLLVHYVSQSKPQIQRNCNEDVSLECPVAEKNHNFLSVTWYKLNNGVKHGIIRRGNGDKQVYYNSSWRVTFGEKQNLLMFKVSPEDSGRYECAISAAVGGQNQNHQVDLIVHECVTPAALTTMKNVLNTTQTSPLCQTHIQDLPVTWSIAGYVAVALAKIVLSLISIWVNILFYLSSRRQHTRWHS
;
A
#
# COMPACT_ATOMS: atom_id res chain seq x y z
N LEU A 1 -19.26 7.53 -29.76
CA LEU A 1 -19.59 6.69 -28.57
C LEU A 1 -18.40 5.84 -28.09
N LEU A 2 -17.14 6.30 -28.22
CA LEU A 2 -15.94 5.53 -27.84
C LEU A 2 -14.96 6.39 -27.01
N GLN A 3 -15.46 7.05 -25.95
CA GLN A 3 -14.58 7.77 -25.03
C GLN A 3 -15.17 7.86 -23.61
N LYS A 4 -15.61 6.72 -23.06
CA LYS A 4 -16.01 6.64 -21.64
C LYS A 4 -15.44 5.45 -20.88
N SER A 5 -14.59 4.64 -21.49
CA SER A 5 -14.11 3.38 -20.89
C SER A 5 -12.59 3.31 -20.72
N LEU A 6 -11.97 4.41 -20.26
CA LEU A 6 -10.55 4.41 -19.89
C LEU A 6 -10.28 4.87 -18.45
N LEU A 7 -11.31 5.19 -17.66
CA LEU A 7 -11.15 5.73 -16.30
C LEU A 7 -11.29 4.68 -15.18
N LEU A 8 -11.48 3.40 -15.51
CA LEU A 8 -11.85 2.39 -14.52
C LEU A 8 -10.73 1.41 -14.11
N VAL A 9 -9.48 1.65 -14.51
CA VAL A 9 -8.35 0.74 -14.19
C VAL A 9 -7.26 1.42 -13.35
N HIS A 10 -7.63 2.41 -12.53
CA HIS A 10 -6.75 2.91 -11.46
C HIS A 10 -7.51 3.23 -10.16
N TYR A 11 -8.57 2.48 -9.84
CA TYR A 11 -8.94 2.34 -8.43
C TYR A 11 -7.95 1.38 -7.78
N VAL A 12 -6.71 1.85 -7.60
CA VAL A 12 -5.83 1.26 -6.59
C VAL A 12 -6.52 1.57 -5.28
N SER A 13 -7.03 0.54 -4.59
CA SER A 13 -7.43 0.69 -3.20
C SER A 13 -6.22 1.27 -2.47
N GLN A 14 -6.24 2.57 -2.16
CA GLN A 14 -5.24 3.18 -1.29
C GLN A 14 -5.47 2.58 0.09
N SER A 15 -4.93 1.39 0.32
CA SER A 15 -4.80 0.87 1.67
C SER A 15 -3.95 1.89 2.43
N LYS A 16 -4.49 2.40 3.53
CA LYS A 16 -3.72 3.25 4.42
C LYS A 16 -2.50 2.46 4.89
N PRO A 17 -1.29 3.03 4.87
CA PRO A 17 -0.12 2.34 5.37
C PRO A 17 -0.34 1.94 6.83
N GLN A 18 -0.01 0.69 7.13
CA GLN A 18 -0.10 0.12 8.47
C GLN A 18 1.28 -0.36 8.89
N ILE A 19 1.73 0.05 10.07
CA ILE A 19 3.04 -0.29 10.63
C ILE A 19 2.80 -1.06 11.92
N GLN A 20 3.49 -2.18 12.08
CA GLN A 20 3.45 -2.99 13.29
C GLN A 20 4.81 -2.98 13.98
N ARG A 21 4.82 -2.83 15.30
CA ARG A 21 6.03 -2.85 16.14
C ARG A 21 5.78 -3.57 17.45
N ASN A 22 6.83 -4.07 18.08
CA ASN A 22 6.72 -4.58 19.44
C ASN A 22 6.85 -3.43 20.44
N CYS A 23 6.32 -3.64 21.64
CA CYS A 23 6.56 -2.75 22.76
C CYS A 23 8.06 -2.53 23.02
N ASN A 24 8.42 -1.34 23.46
CA ASN A 24 9.78 -0.83 23.71
C ASN A 24 10.69 -0.71 22.48
N GLU A 25 10.19 -0.93 21.26
CA GLU A 25 10.91 -0.61 20.03
C GLU A 25 10.77 0.88 19.66
N ASP A 26 11.69 1.36 18.83
CA ASP A 26 11.56 2.67 18.21
C ASP A 26 10.83 2.52 16.86
N VAL A 27 10.06 3.54 16.47
CA VAL A 27 9.32 3.53 15.19
C VAL A 27 9.43 4.87 14.48
N SER A 28 9.56 4.81 13.16
CA SER A 28 9.53 5.97 12.27
C SER A 28 8.28 5.89 11.41
N LEU A 29 7.37 6.85 11.58
CA LEU A 29 6.18 7.01 10.75
C LEU A 29 6.51 7.91 9.58
N GLU A 30 6.41 7.38 8.38
CA GLU A 30 6.78 8.10 7.16
C GLU A 30 5.82 9.25 6.86
N CYS A 31 6.37 10.42 6.55
CA CYS A 31 5.63 11.50 5.92
C CYS A 31 6.12 11.68 4.49
N PRO A 32 5.23 11.60 3.48
CA PRO A 32 5.61 11.72 2.07
C PRO A 32 5.84 13.20 1.69
N VAL A 33 6.77 13.86 2.37
CA VAL A 33 7.30 15.15 1.93
C VAL A 33 8.19 14.86 0.73
N ALA A 34 7.76 15.31 -0.45
CA ALA A 34 8.56 15.14 -1.66
C ALA A 34 9.98 15.70 -1.42
N GLU A 35 11.00 14.87 -1.66
CA GLU A 35 12.42 15.18 -1.33
C GLU A 35 12.92 16.48 -1.97
N LYS A 36 12.31 16.90 -3.08
CA LYS A 36 12.63 18.14 -3.80
C LYS A 36 11.72 19.32 -3.46
N ASN A 37 10.73 19.11 -2.59
CA ASN A 37 9.68 20.07 -2.31
C ASN A 37 9.99 20.80 -0.99
N HIS A 38 10.86 21.80 -1.09
CA HIS A 38 11.14 22.74 0.00
C HIS A 38 10.02 23.79 0.18
N ASN A 39 8.93 23.70 -0.60
CA ASN A 39 7.87 24.70 -0.62
C ASN A 39 6.71 24.36 0.34
N PHE A 40 7.04 23.86 1.53
CA PHE A 40 6.08 23.73 2.62
C PHE A 40 6.40 24.78 3.70
N LEU A 41 5.36 25.32 4.33
CA LEU A 41 5.50 26.23 5.47
C LEU A 41 5.85 25.45 6.73
N SER A 42 5.20 24.30 6.91
CA SER A 42 5.39 23.48 8.11
C SER A 42 4.87 22.06 7.92
N VAL A 43 5.41 21.14 8.70
CA VAL A 43 4.85 19.81 8.92
C VAL A 43 4.34 19.71 10.35
N THR A 44 3.15 19.15 10.54
CA THR A 44 2.58 18.89 11.87
C THR A 44 2.08 17.46 11.94
N TRP A 45 2.46 16.76 13.01
CA TRP A 45 1.97 15.42 13.31
C TRP A 45 0.86 15.46 14.35
N TYR A 46 -0.18 14.67 14.09
CA TYR A 46 -1.33 14.50 14.97
C TYR A 46 -1.57 13.03 15.27
N LYS A 47 -2.08 12.73 16.48
CA LYS A 47 -2.79 11.48 16.76
C LYS A 47 -4.28 11.72 16.59
N LEU A 48 -4.95 10.85 15.85
CA LEU A 48 -6.38 10.93 15.60
C LEU A 48 -7.11 10.08 16.64
N ASN A 49 -8.02 10.69 17.38
CA ASN A 49 -8.89 10.02 18.33
C ASN A 49 -10.34 10.39 18.05
N ASN A 50 -11.17 9.45 17.62
CA ASN A 50 -12.60 9.67 17.31
C ASN A 50 -12.87 10.89 16.41
N GLY A 51 -11.99 11.13 15.43
CA GLY A 51 -12.08 12.28 14.50
C GLY A 51 -11.48 13.59 15.02
N VAL A 52 -11.07 13.65 16.29
CA VAL A 52 -10.35 14.79 16.88
C VAL A 52 -8.86 14.65 16.62
N LYS A 53 -8.21 15.75 16.20
CA LYS A 53 -6.77 15.82 15.97
C LYS A 53 -6.07 16.31 17.24
N HIS A 54 -5.24 15.46 17.84
CA HIS A 54 -4.38 15.84 18.96
C HIS A 54 -2.97 16.11 18.46
N GLY A 55 -2.52 17.36 18.58
CA GLY A 55 -1.18 17.76 18.15
C GLY A 55 -0.10 17.01 18.93
N ILE A 56 0.93 16.56 18.22
CA ILE A 56 2.10 15.89 18.79
C ILE A 56 3.28 16.85 18.70
N ILE A 57 3.71 17.13 17.47
CA ILE A 57 4.89 17.93 17.16
C ILE A 57 4.70 18.69 15.84
N ARG A 58 5.22 19.91 15.77
CA ARG A 58 5.21 20.77 14.58
C ARG A 58 6.61 21.30 14.30
N ARG A 59 6.97 21.41 13.03
CA ARG A 59 8.22 22.04 12.60
C ARG A 59 7.96 22.87 11.35
N GLY A 60 8.34 24.15 11.41
CA GLY A 60 8.38 25.03 10.25
C GLY A 60 9.59 24.76 9.36
N ASN A 61 9.56 25.19 8.10
CA ASN A 61 10.73 25.07 7.25
C ASN A 61 11.87 25.98 7.74
N GLY A 62 12.98 25.38 8.21
CA GLY A 62 14.10 26.09 8.82
C GLY A 62 13.94 26.42 10.32
N ASP A 63 12.79 26.08 10.91
CA ASP A 63 12.49 26.38 12.31
C ASP A 63 12.84 25.21 13.25
N LYS A 64 12.95 25.53 14.54
CA LYS A 64 13.01 24.51 15.60
C LYS A 64 11.66 23.79 15.72
N GLN A 65 11.69 22.54 16.17
CA GLN A 65 10.47 21.80 16.46
C GLN A 65 9.78 22.30 17.73
N VAL A 66 8.45 22.28 17.69
CA VAL A 66 7.55 22.69 18.78
C VAL A 66 6.68 21.49 19.15
N TYR A 67 6.58 21.21 20.44
CA TYR A 67 5.74 20.14 20.98
C TYR A 67 4.44 20.70 21.50
N TYR A 68 3.32 20.05 21.18
CA TYR A 68 2.03 20.41 21.75
C TYR A 68 1.84 19.81 23.15
N ASN A 69 2.48 18.68 23.42
CA ASN A 69 2.53 18.05 24.73
C ASN A 69 3.93 17.44 24.95
N SER A 70 4.58 17.79 26.05
CA SER A 70 5.93 17.34 26.40
C SER A 70 6.01 15.88 26.85
N SER A 71 4.88 15.21 27.12
CA SER A 71 4.86 13.79 27.49
C SER A 71 5.20 12.84 26.32
N TRP A 72 5.11 13.32 25.08
CA TRP A 72 5.46 12.52 23.91
C TRP A 72 6.97 12.30 23.82
N ARG A 73 7.40 11.03 23.82
CA ARG A 73 8.78 10.63 23.56
C ARG A 73 9.04 10.55 22.06
N VAL A 74 9.01 11.70 21.39
CA VAL A 74 9.05 11.78 19.92
C VAL A 74 9.98 12.88 19.45
N THR A 75 10.40 12.79 18.19
CA THR A 75 11.10 13.86 17.47
C THR A 75 10.79 13.73 15.98
N PHE A 76 11.16 14.74 15.20
CA PHE A 76 11.19 14.57 13.76
C PHE A 76 12.48 13.85 13.33
N GLY A 77 12.33 12.79 12.56
CA GLY A 77 13.42 12.09 11.87
C GLY A 77 13.71 12.66 10.48
N GLU A 78 14.28 11.82 9.62
CA GLU A 78 14.52 12.13 8.21
C GLU A 78 13.21 12.42 7.48
N LYS A 79 13.27 13.28 6.44
CA LYS A 79 12.11 13.63 5.59
C LYS A 79 10.84 14.07 6.34
N GLN A 80 11.01 14.64 7.54
CA GLN A 80 9.91 15.06 8.43
C GLN A 80 9.06 13.90 8.98
N ASN A 81 9.61 12.69 9.00
CA ASN A 81 8.98 11.52 9.63
C ASN A 81 8.82 11.74 11.14
N LEU A 82 7.79 11.13 11.73
CA LEU A 82 7.65 11.10 13.20
C LEU A 82 8.44 9.92 13.75
N LEU A 83 9.53 10.22 14.45
CA LEU A 83 10.30 9.22 15.19
C LEU A 83 9.74 9.15 16.61
N MET A 84 9.25 7.99 17.01
CA MET A 84 8.73 7.72 18.35
C MET A 84 9.62 6.68 19.03
N PHE A 85 9.99 6.94 20.29
CA PHE A 85 10.94 6.12 21.03
C PHE A 85 10.25 5.23 22.05
N LYS A 86 10.69 3.97 22.12
CA LYS A 86 10.22 2.96 23.08
C LYS A 86 8.69 2.88 23.15
N VAL A 87 8.04 2.66 22.02
CA VAL A 87 6.59 2.69 21.92
C VAL A 87 5.92 1.65 22.80
N SER A 88 4.71 1.93 23.25
CA SER A 88 3.89 1.03 24.07
C SER A 88 2.53 0.77 23.42
N PRO A 89 1.77 -0.25 23.86
CA PRO A 89 0.47 -0.59 23.26
C PRO A 89 -0.50 0.60 23.16
N GLU A 90 -0.49 1.52 24.14
CA GLU A 90 -1.28 2.75 24.13
C GLU A 90 -0.88 3.75 23.04
N ASP A 91 0.33 3.66 22.50
CA ASP A 91 0.77 4.44 21.34
C ASP A 91 0.10 3.94 20.04
N SER A 92 -0.53 2.77 20.04
CA SER A 92 -1.32 2.32 18.89
C SER A 92 -2.41 3.34 18.52
N GLY A 93 -2.72 3.39 17.23
CA GLY A 93 -3.78 4.24 16.70
C GLY A 93 -3.42 4.85 15.36
N ARG A 94 -4.27 5.78 14.94
CA ARG A 94 -4.13 6.47 13.66
C ARG A 94 -3.39 7.78 13.84
N TYR A 95 -2.38 8.00 13.01
CA TYR A 95 -1.58 9.20 12.98
C TYR A 95 -1.78 9.92 11.65
N GLU A 96 -1.63 11.24 11.67
CA GLU A 96 -1.72 12.07 10.47
C GLU A 96 -0.54 13.03 10.39
N CYS A 97 0.18 12.99 9.27
CA CYS A 97 1.13 14.02 8.86
C CYS A 97 0.38 15.08 8.03
N ALA A 98 0.29 16.30 8.55
CA ALA A 98 -0.28 17.43 7.84
C ALA A 98 0.84 18.35 7.34
N ILE A 99 0.97 18.45 6.02
CA ILE A 99 1.93 19.29 5.32
C ILE A 99 1.20 20.57 4.90
N SER A 100 1.60 21.69 5.51
CA SER A 100 1.08 23.01 5.13
C SER A 100 1.89 23.55 3.96
N ALA A 101 1.25 23.77 2.82
CA ALA A 101 1.92 24.28 1.62
C ALA A 101 2.21 25.78 1.74
N ALA A 102 3.21 26.25 0.98
CA ALA A 102 3.41 27.67 0.73
C ALA A 102 2.21 28.31 0.02
N VAL A 103 2.18 29.64 -0.03
CA VAL A 103 1.12 30.40 -0.72
C VAL A 103 0.99 29.93 -2.17
N GLY A 104 -0.26 29.63 -2.58
CA GLY A 104 -0.56 29.11 -3.91
C GLY A 104 -0.43 27.58 -4.05
N GLY A 105 0.06 26.87 -3.02
CA GLY A 105 0.08 25.41 -2.98
C GLY A 105 -1.13 24.79 -2.29
N GLN A 106 -1.23 23.46 -2.34
CA GLN A 106 -2.29 22.69 -1.69
C GLN A 106 -1.75 21.94 -0.48
N ASN A 107 -2.44 22.07 0.66
CA ASN A 107 -2.12 21.29 1.86
C ASN A 107 -2.33 19.79 1.61
N GLN A 108 -1.43 18.98 2.16
CA GLN A 108 -1.49 17.53 2.02
C GLN A 108 -1.60 16.88 3.39
N ASN A 109 -2.43 15.85 3.50
CA ASN A 109 -2.58 15.06 4.71
C ASN A 109 -2.30 13.60 4.37
N HIS A 110 -1.44 12.96 5.14
CA HIS A 110 -1.12 11.55 5.00
C HIS A 110 -1.40 10.83 6.32
N GLN A 111 -2.17 9.74 6.26
CA GLN A 111 -2.55 8.97 7.44
C GLN A 111 -1.84 7.63 7.45
N VAL A 112 -1.40 7.22 8.64
CA VAL A 112 -0.74 5.94 8.89
C VAL A 112 -1.31 5.33 10.17
N ASP A 113 -1.56 4.02 10.14
CA ASP A 113 -2.05 3.26 11.29
C ASP A 113 -0.87 2.55 11.96
N LEU A 114 -0.62 2.83 13.25
CA LEU A 114 0.40 2.16 14.06
C LEU A 114 -0.27 1.14 14.97
N ILE A 115 0.25 -0.09 14.96
CA ILE A 115 -0.11 -1.15 15.91
C ILE A 115 1.15 -1.51 16.69
N VAL A 116 1.07 -1.40 18.01
CA VAL A 116 2.12 -1.83 18.93
C VAL A 116 1.63 -3.05 19.69
N HIS A 117 2.37 -4.16 19.57
CA HIS A 117 2.07 -5.41 20.26
C HIS A 117 2.36 -5.30 21.76
N GLU A 118 1.68 -6.14 22.54
CA GLU A 118 1.81 -6.21 23.99
C GLU A 118 3.26 -6.39 24.46
N CYS A 119 3.58 -5.80 25.61
CA CYS A 119 4.88 -5.97 26.24
C CYS A 119 4.97 -7.38 26.85
N VAL A 120 5.65 -8.30 26.16
CA VAL A 120 5.90 -9.63 26.71
C VAL A 120 6.82 -9.48 27.92
N THR A 121 6.28 -9.69 29.11
CA THR A 121 7.11 -9.84 30.30
C THR A 121 7.75 -11.22 30.20
N PRO A 122 9.09 -11.36 30.19
CA PRO A 122 9.70 -12.67 30.26
C PRO A 122 9.19 -13.33 31.53
N ALA A 123 8.42 -14.40 31.39
CA ALA A 123 8.06 -15.22 32.53
C ALA A 123 9.37 -15.61 33.21
N ALA A 124 9.55 -15.23 34.48
CA ALA A 124 10.70 -15.64 35.25
C ALA A 124 10.75 -17.17 35.18
N LEU A 125 11.77 -17.72 34.51
CA LEU A 125 12.06 -19.14 34.49
C LEU A 125 12.46 -19.53 35.92
N THR A 126 11.47 -19.76 36.78
CA THR A 126 11.68 -20.52 38.01
C THR A 126 12.15 -21.90 37.56
N THR A 127 13.46 -22.10 37.68
CA THR A 127 14.15 -23.34 37.40
C THR A 127 13.62 -24.42 38.35
N MET A 128 12.58 -25.14 37.92
CA MET A 128 12.26 -26.46 38.47
C MET A 128 13.10 -27.45 37.69
N LYS A 129 14.30 -27.71 38.21
CA LYS A 129 15.17 -28.79 37.75
C LYS A 129 14.50 -30.10 38.16
N ASN A 130 13.82 -30.79 37.24
CA ASN A 130 13.55 -32.22 37.32
C ASN A 130 13.38 -32.83 35.92
N VAL A 131 14.44 -33.50 35.48
CA VAL A 131 14.47 -34.84 34.84
C VAL A 131 13.49 -35.12 33.69
N LEU A 132 14.05 -35.04 32.47
CA LEU A 132 13.99 -36.05 31.39
C LEU A 132 12.61 -36.59 30.93
N ASN A 133 12.08 -36.07 29.81
CA ASN A 133 11.97 -36.83 28.54
C ASN A 133 11.35 -36.01 27.39
N THR A 134 12.19 -35.72 26.40
CA THR A 134 12.03 -35.78 24.94
C THR A 134 10.64 -35.68 24.29
N THR A 135 10.58 -34.74 23.33
CA THR A 135 9.61 -34.51 22.23
C THR A 135 8.24 -33.93 22.60
N GLN A 136 8.16 -32.60 22.66
CA GLN A 136 6.92 -31.89 22.33
C GLN A 136 7.22 -30.80 21.30
N THR A 137 6.55 -30.98 20.18
CA THR A 137 6.60 -30.21 18.94
C THR A 137 6.32 -28.73 19.18
N SER A 138 7.23 -27.87 18.75
CA SER A 138 7.00 -26.43 18.61
C SER A 138 5.86 -26.19 17.61
N PRO A 139 4.83 -25.38 17.92
CA PRO A 139 3.95 -24.86 16.88
C PRO A 139 4.69 -23.71 16.19
N LEU A 140 5.39 -24.04 15.10
CA LEU A 140 5.75 -23.08 14.08
C LEU A 140 4.44 -22.49 13.55
N CYS A 141 4.15 -21.21 13.82
CA CYS A 141 3.10 -20.50 13.10
C CYS A 141 3.54 -20.38 11.63
N GLN A 142 3.21 -21.41 10.86
CA GLN A 142 3.40 -21.43 9.42
C GLN A 142 2.36 -20.49 8.82
N THR A 143 2.81 -19.30 8.42
CA THR A 143 2.03 -18.39 7.60
C THR A 143 1.69 -19.10 6.29
N HIS A 144 0.46 -19.61 6.19
CA HIS A 144 -0.11 -20.05 4.92
C HIS A 144 -0.40 -18.79 4.09
N ILE A 145 0.63 -18.28 3.42
CA ILE A 145 0.48 -17.34 2.32
C ILE A 145 -0.20 -18.14 1.20
N GLN A 146 -1.51 -17.99 1.09
CA GLN A 146 -2.23 -18.45 -0.08
C GLN A 146 -1.97 -17.42 -1.18
N ASP A 147 -0.83 -17.56 -1.85
CA ASP A 147 -0.59 -16.85 -3.09
C ASP A 147 -1.74 -17.20 -4.04
N LEU A 148 -2.50 -16.17 -4.45
CA LEU A 148 -3.55 -16.29 -5.47
C LEU A 148 -2.95 -17.05 -6.67
N PRO A 149 -3.49 -18.21 -7.06
CA PRO A 149 -2.74 -19.09 -7.92
C PRO A 149 -2.66 -18.45 -9.32
N VAL A 150 -1.41 -18.18 -9.74
CA VAL A 150 -1.00 -17.60 -11.04
C VAL A 150 -1.62 -18.33 -12.24
N THR A 151 -2.16 -19.54 -12.02
CA THR A 151 -2.90 -20.34 -13.00
C THR A 151 -4.14 -19.65 -13.57
N TRP A 152 -4.88 -18.84 -12.80
CA TRP A 152 -6.06 -18.13 -13.34
C TRP A 152 -5.67 -17.03 -14.33
N SER A 153 -4.57 -16.34 -14.07
CA SER A 153 -4.03 -15.31 -14.97
C SER A 153 -3.57 -15.93 -16.29
N ILE A 154 -2.84 -17.05 -16.23
CA ILE A 154 -2.36 -17.77 -17.43
C ILE A 154 -3.55 -18.28 -18.27
N ALA A 155 -4.55 -18.89 -17.63
CA ALA A 155 -5.75 -19.36 -18.32
C ALA A 155 -6.48 -18.22 -19.06
N GLY A 156 -6.58 -17.05 -18.43
CA GLY A 156 -7.14 -15.84 -19.04
C GLY A 156 -6.38 -15.39 -20.30
N TYR A 157 -5.04 -15.29 -20.22
CA TYR A 157 -4.23 -14.89 -21.38
C TYR A 157 -4.32 -15.89 -22.54
N VAL A 158 -4.34 -17.20 -22.25
CA VAL A 158 -4.47 -18.25 -23.28
C VAL A 158 -5.82 -18.16 -23.98
N ALA A 159 -6.92 -17.97 -23.24
CA ALA A 159 -8.26 -17.82 -23.83
C ALA A 159 -8.34 -16.61 -24.78
N VAL A 160 -7.76 -15.47 -24.37
CA VAL A 160 -7.72 -14.26 -25.21
C VAL A 160 -6.87 -14.48 -26.47
N ALA A 161 -5.73 -15.16 -26.35
CA ALA A 161 -4.89 -15.47 -27.49
C ALA A 161 -5.62 -16.37 -28.51
N LEU A 162 -6.30 -17.42 -28.05
CA LEU A 162 -7.07 -18.31 -28.91
C LEU A 162 -8.22 -17.57 -29.60
N ALA A 163 -8.95 -16.72 -28.88
CA ALA A 163 -10.02 -15.91 -29.46
C ALA A 163 -9.51 -15.00 -30.60
N LYS A 164 -8.34 -14.36 -30.42
CA LYS A 164 -7.72 -13.53 -31.47
C LYS A 164 -7.31 -14.34 -32.70
N ILE A 165 -6.76 -15.54 -32.50
CA ILE A 165 -6.38 -16.44 -33.61
C ILE A 165 -7.62 -16.85 -34.40
N VAL A 166 -8.69 -17.26 -33.71
CA VAL A 166 -9.96 -17.65 -34.37
C VAL A 166 -10.56 -16.48 -35.15
N LEU A 167 -10.63 -15.27 -34.55
CA LEU A 167 -11.13 -14.09 -35.24
C LEU A 167 -10.28 -13.70 -36.46
N SER A 168 -8.95 -13.85 -36.37
CA SER A 168 -8.05 -13.62 -37.50
C SER A 168 -8.32 -14.58 -38.66
N LEU A 169 -8.47 -15.88 -38.36
CA LEU A 169 -8.78 -16.89 -39.38
C LEU A 169 -10.14 -16.66 -40.05
N ILE A 170 -11.17 -16.31 -39.27
CA ILE A 170 -12.49 -15.96 -39.82
C ILE A 170 -12.38 -14.74 -40.74
N SER A 171 -11.65 -13.70 -40.31
CA SER A 171 -11.46 -12.48 -41.09
C SER A 171 -10.75 -12.75 -42.42
N ILE A 172 -9.73 -13.60 -42.41
CA ILE A 172 -9.02 -14.01 -43.63
C ILE A 172 -9.93 -14.86 -44.52
N TRP A 173 -10.67 -15.82 -43.96
CA TRP A 173 -11.55 -16.70 -44.72
C TRP A 173 -12.69 -15.96 -45.42
N VAL A 174 -13.31 -14.98 -44.74
CA VAL A 174 -14.33 -14.11 -45.33
C VAL A 174 -13.74 -13.28 -46.48
N ASN A 175 -12.54 -12.71 -46.30
CA ASN A 175 -11.87 -11.96 -47.37
C ASN A 175 -11.53 -12.84 -48.57
N ILE A 176 -11.06 -14.08 -48.36
CA ILE A 176 -10.77 -15.03 -49.45
C ILE A 176 -12.07 -15.45 -50.16
N LEU A 177 -13.15 -15.74 -49.44
CA LEU A 177 -14.45 -16.05 -50.04
C LEU A 177 -15.01 -14.88 -50.84
N PHE A 178 -14.87 -13.65 -50.32
CA PHE A 178 -15.27 -12.44 -51.04
C PHE A 178 -14.42 -12.24 -52.30
N TYR A 179 -13.11 -12.45 -52.22
CA TYR A 179 -12.21 -12.41 -53.37
C TYR A 179 -12.56 -13.47 -54.43
N LEU A 180 -12.83 -14.70 -54.03
CA LEU A 180 -13.19 -15.81 -54.93
C LEU A 180 -14.58 -15.61 -55.56
N SER A 181 -15.56 -15.11 -54.79
CA SER A 181 -16.90 -14.79 -55.31
C SER A 181 -16.86 -13.59 -56.27
N SER A 182 -16.08 -12.56 -55.96
CA SER A 182 -15.82 -11.43 -56.88
C SER A 182 -15.15 -11.91 -58.17
N ARG A 183 -14.18 -12.84 -58.09
CA ARG A 183 -13.52 -13.42 -59.28
C ARG A 183 -14.48 -14.27 -60.11
N ARG A 184 -15.37 -15.04 -59.46
CA ARG A 184 -16.44 -15.80 -60.14
C ARG A 184 -17.46 -14.89 -60.82
N GLN A 185 -17.81 -13.75 -60.21
CA GLN A 185 -18.65 -12.75 -60.87
C GLN A 185 -17.96 -12.20 -62.12
N HIS A 186 -16.67 -11.85 -62.04
CA HIS A 186 -15.92 -11.31 -63.19
C HIS A 186 -15.79 -12.29 -64.37
N THR A 187 -15.66 -13.59 -64.13
CA THR A 187 -15.63 -14.61 -65.20
C THR A 187 -16.99 -14.90 -65.83
N ARG A 188 -18.10 -14.53 -65.18
CA ARG A 188 -19.47 -14.73 -65.70
C ARG A 188 -19.93 -13.61 -66.66
N TRP A 189 -19.22 -12.49 -66.69
CA TRP A 189 -19.47 -11.38 -67.63
C TRP A 189 -18.69 -11.50 -68.94
N HIS A 190 -17.85 -12.53 -69.09
CA HIS A 190 -17.00 -12.77 -70.26
C HIS A 190 -17.23 -14.13 -70.95
N SER A 191 -18.41 -14.73 -70.75
CA SER A 191 -18.89 -15.89 -71.51
C SER A 191 -20.26 -15.64 -72.10
#